data_AF-X1W0J6-F1
#
_entry.id   AF-X1W0J6-F1
#
_cell.length_a   1.000
_cell.length_b   1.000
_cell.length_c   1.000
_cell.angle_alpha   90.00
_cell.angle_beta   90.00
_cell.angle_gamma   90.00
#
_symmetry.space_group_name_H-M   'P 1'
#
loop_
_entity.id
_entity.type
_entity.pdbx_description
1 polymer ?
#
loop_
_entity_poly.entity_id
_entity_poly.type
_entity_poly.pdbx_seq_one_letter_code
_entity_poly.pdbx_strand_id
1 'polypeptide(L)'
;MTMKNPLTREVLILNQNYEPLSVTEVKKAFVISYLGKAQVIETYSGVQLNTVNKSYPVPSVVRLKNYVRISRRTISPTRKNILKRDGYRCQYCGTKSGPMTVDHVISRTMRGRDTWENLVCA
;
A
#
# COMPACT_ATOMS: atom_id res chain seq x y z
N MET A 1 8.25 -32.19 7.38
CA MET A 1 7.42 -30.99 7.13
C MET A 1 7.71 -29.96 8.21
N THR A 2 8.55 -28.98 7.93
CA THR A 2 8.90 -27.90 8.87
C THR A 2 7.63 -27.12 9.20
N MET A 3 7.20 -27.16 10.46
CA MET A 3 6.06 -26.37 10.93
C MET A 3 6.38 -24.89 10.73
N LYS A 4 5.79 -24.26 9.71
CA LYS A 4 5.87 -22.80 9.50
C LYS A 4 5.43 -22.12 10.80
N ASN A 5 6.27 -21.24 11.33
CA ASN A 5 5.98 -20.45 12.52
C ASN A 5 4.57 -19.82 12.41
N PRO A 6 3.63 -20.12 13.33
CA PRO A 6 2.27 -19.61 13.24
C PRO A 6 2.19 -18.08 13.28
N LEU A 7 3.20 -17.41 13.85
CA LEU A 7 3.27 -15.95 13.94
C LEU A 7 3.51 -15.23 12.61
N THR A 8 4.08 -15.92 11.62
CA THR A 8 4.37 -15.34 10.28
C THR A 8 3.29 -15.67 9.26
N ARG A 9 2.17 -16.27 9.69
CA ARG A 9 1.01 -16.48 8.81
C ARG A 9 0.34 -15.15 8.50
N GLU A 10 -0.27 -15.09 7.33
CA GLU A 10 -0.97 -13.92 6.84
C GLU A 10 -2.31 -13.73 7.55
N VAL A 11 -2.73 -12.49 7.72
CA VAL A 11 -4.01 -12.11 8.32
C VAL A 11 -4.57 -10.94 7.54
N LEU A 12 -5.82 -11.05 7.12
CA LEU A 12 -6.53 -9.97 6.45
C LEU A 12 -6.97 -8.93 7.47
N ILE A 13 -6.57 -7.67 7.25
CA ILE A 13 -7.06 -6.50 7.97
C ILE A 13 -8.23 -5.90 7.20
N LEU A 14 -9.39 -5.83 7.85
CA LEU A 14 -10.57 -5.13 7.39
C LEU A 14 -10.69 -3.77 8.06
N ASN A 15 -11.24 -2.82 7.35
CA ASN A 15 -11.68 -1.54 7.89
C ASN A 15 -12.94 -1.71 8.75
N GLN A 16 -13.35 -0.67 9.46
CA GLN A 16 -14.54 -0.70 10.31
C GLN A 16 -15.83 -1.12 9.56
N ASN A 17 -15.93 -0.75 8.28
CA ASN A 17 -17.02 -1.07 7.35
C ASN A 17 -16.79 -2.38 6.55
N TYR A 18 -15.88 -3.25 6.97
CA TYR A 18 -15.54 -4.52 6.31
C TYR A 18 -14.82 -4.41 4.95
N GLU A 19 -14.44 -3.21 4.50
CA GLU A 19 -13.57 -3.08 3.32
C GLU A 19 -12.18 -3.67 3.59
N PRO A 20 -11.61 -4.46 2.66
CA PRO A 20 -10.25 -4.98 2.83
C PRO A 20 -9.22 -3.86 2.78
N LEU A 21 -8.35 -3.77 3.79
CA LEU A 21 -7.32 -2.73 3.89
C LEU A 21 -5.93 -3.24 3.50
N SER A 22 -5.51 -4.36 4.09
CA SER A 22 -4.16 -4.90 3.90
C SER A 22 -4.05 -6.32 4.43
N VAL A 23 -2.96 -7.00 4.08
CA VAL A 23 -2.55 -8.27 4.69
C VAL A 23 -1.34 -8.03 5.58
N THR A 24 -1.34 -8.60 6.77
CA THR A 24 -0.24 -8.48 7.74
C THR A 24 0.06 -9.84 8.36
N GLU A 25 1.06 -9.91 9.22
CA GLU A 25 1.38 -11.13 9.96
C GLU A 25 0.53 -11.28 11.23
N VAL A 26 0.28 -12.53 11.63
CA VAL A 26 -0.38 -12.90 12.90
C VAL A 26 0.18 -12.14 14.08
N LYS A 27 1.51 -11.97 14.18
CA LYS A 27 2.14 -11.23 15.28
C LYS A 27 1.56 -9.82 15.43
N LYS A 28 1.41 -9.08 14.33
CA LYS A 28 0.88 -7.71 14.34
C LYS A 28 -0.63 -7.70 14.58
N ALA A 29 -1.35 -8.58 13.89
CA ALA A 29 -2.80 -8.71 14.03
C ALA A 29 -3.22 -9.07 15.46
N PHE A 30 -2.52 -10.00 16.08
CA PHE A 30 -2.75 -10.39 17.46
C PHE A 30 -2.55 -9.22 18.42
N VAL A 31 -1.46 -8.46 18.29
CA VAL A 31 -1.18 -7.30 19.16
C VAL A 31 -2.28 -6.24 19.05
N ILE A 32 -2.73 -5.88 17.83
CA ILE A 32 -3.78 -4.87 17.68
C ILE A 32 -5.14 -5.35 18.21
N SER A 33 -5.43 -6.65 18.10
CA SER A 33 -6.63 -7.25 18.66
C SER A 33 -6.57 -7.33 20.18
N TYR A 34 -5.43 -7.76 20.74
CA TYR A 34 -5.19 -7.87 22.18
C TYR A 34 -5.26 -6.50 22.88
N LEU A 35 -4.76 -5.44 22.24
CA LEU A 35 -4.91 -4.05 22.71
C LEU A 35 -6.32 -3.49 22.50
N GLY A 36 -7.27 -4.30 22.03
CA GLY A 36 -8.67 -3.90 21.85
C GLY A 36 -8.91 -2.92 20.71
N LYS A 37 -7.97 -2.75 19.77
CA LYS A 37 -8.09 -1.84 18.61
C LYS A 37 -8.73 -2.52 17.39
N ALA A 38 -8.69 -3.84 17.35
CA ALA A 38 -9.30 -4.65 16.31
C ALA A 38 -10.13 -5.79 16.90
N GLN A 39 -11.19 -6.17 16.23
CA GLN A 39 -12.01 -7.34 16.53
C GLN A 39 -11.53 -8.52 15.67
N VAL A 40 -11.36 -9.69 16.28
CA VAL A 40 -11.12 -10.93 15.52
C VAL A 40 -12.45 -11.36 14.89
N ILE A 41 -12.45 -11.55 13.57
CA ILE A 41 -13.63 -11.98 12.80
C ILE A 41 -13.53 -13.47 12.53
N GLU A 42 -12.36 -13.92 12.06
CA GLU A 42 -12.09 -15.31 11.75
C GLU A 42 -10.76 -15.76 12.35
N THR A 43 -10.62 -17.06 12.55
CA THR A 43 -9.43 -17.69 13.14
C THR A 43 -8.95 -18.86 12.29
N TYR A 44 -7.67 -19.20 12.39
CA TYR A 44 -7.15 -20.41 11.78
C TYR A 44 -7.56 -21.65 12.59
N SER A 45 -8.25 -22.59 11.94
CA SER A 45 -8.65 -23.86 12.56
C SER A 45 -7.43 -24.68 13.00
N GLY A 46 -7.48 -25.21 14.21
CA GLY A 46 -6.45 -26.11 14.74
C GLY A 46 -5.12 -25.46 15.10
N VAL A 47 -5.04 -24.12 15.15
CA VAL A 47 -3.81 -23.41 15.54
C VAL A 47 -4.08 -22.41 16.65
N GLN A 48 -3.23 -22.43 17.67
CA GLN A 48 -3.32 -21.56 18.84
C GLN A 48 -1.97 -20.90 19.16
N LEU A 49 -2.02 -19.70 19.73
CA LEU A 49 -0.87 -19.02 20.33
C LEU A 49 -0.86 -19.31 21.82
N ASN A 50 0.18 -20.01 22.27
CA ASN A 50 0.34 -20.36 23.68
C ASN A 50 1.31 -19.39 24.36
N THR A 51 0.92 -18.91 25.53
CA THR A 51 1.81 -18.30 26.52
C THR A 51 2.11 -19.32 27.62
N VAL A 52 2.86 -18.92 28.65
CA VAL A 52 3.16 -19.78 29.80
C VAL A 52 1.88 -20.24 30.53
N ASN A 53 0.79 -19.47 30.47
CA ASN A 53 -0.42 -19.71 31.26
C ASN A 53 -1.75 -19.54 30.50
N LYS A 54 -1.73 -19.17 29.22
CA LYS A 54 -2.94 -18.91 28.43
C LYS A 54 -2.76 -19.39 27.00
N SER A 55 -3.88 -19.70 26.36
CA SER A 55 -3.94 -19.98 24.93
C SER A 55 -4.89 -18.99 24.25
N TYR A 56 -4.53 -18.56 23.05
CA TYR A 56 -5.29 -17.63 22.24
C TYR A 56 -5.51 -18.22 20.84
N PRO A 57 -6.70 -18.03 20.24
CA PRO A 57 -6.91 -18.43 18.85
C PRO A 57 -6.05 -17.56 17.92
N VAL A 58 -5.49 -18.16 16.86
CA VAL A 58 -4.73 -17.42 15.86
C VAL A 58 -5.70 -16.71 14.92
N PRO A 59 -5.67 -15.37 14.80
CA PRO A 59 -6.55 -14.66 13.88
C PRO A 59 -6.18 -14.96 12.41
N SER A 60 -7.18 -15.10 11.54
CA SER A 60 -7.03 -15.14 10.08
C SER A 60 -7.64 -13.90 9.41
N VAL A 61 -8.66 -13.30 10.06
CA VAL A 61 -9.25 -12.01 9.66
C VAL A 61 -9.51 -11.18 10.90
N VAL A 62 -9.10 -9.90 10.88
CA VAL A 62 -9.42 -8.94 11.93
C VAL A 62 -9.98 -7.65 11.35
N ARG A 63 -10.92 -7.02 12.06
CA ARG A 63 -11.58 -5.77 11.68
C ARG A 63 -11.18 -4.64 12.62
N LEU A 64 -10.73 -3.52 12.08
CA LEU A 64 -10.43 -2.34 12.89
C LEU A 64 -11.71 -1.78 13.50
N LYS A 65 -11.64 -1.32 14.76
CA LYS A 65 -12.80 -0.69 15.41
C LYS A 65 -13.11 0.70 14.89
N ASN A 66 -12.08 1.43 14.44
CA ASN A 66 -12.20 2.79 13.92
C ASN A 66 -11.99 2.78 12.42
N TYR A 67 -12.75 3.60 11.71
CA TYR A 67 -12.58 3.78 10.28
C TYR A 67 -11.22 4.42 9.97
N VAL A 68 -10.42 3.75 9.14
CA VAL A 68 -9.15 4.28 8.66
C VAL A 68 -9.31 4.73 7.22
N ARG A 69 -9.17 6.04 6.99
CA ARG A 69 -9.13 6.60 5.64
C ARG A 69 -7.73 6.42 5.07
N ILE A 70 -7.54 5.43 4.21
CA ILE A 70 -6.28 5.28 3.46
C ILE A 70 -6.26 6.33 2.36
N SER A 71 -5.39 7.33 2.49
CA SER A 71 -5.01 8.17 1.35
C SER A 71 -4.25 7.28 0.37
N ARG A 72 -4.88 6.92 -0.75
CA ARG A 72 -4.17 6.22 -1.83
C ARG A 72 -3.03 7.13 -2.25
N ARG A 73 -1.78 6.69 -2.08
CA ARG A 73 -0.62 7.46 -2.52
C ARG A 73 -0.78 7.73 -4.00
N THR A 74 -1.11 8.96 -4.36
CA THR A 74 -1.05 9.41 -5.75
C THR A 74 0.41 9.33 -6.17
N ILE A 75 0.70 8.62 -7.25
CA ILE A 75 2.06 8.57 -7.79
C ILE A 75 2.45 10.01 -8.15
N SER A 76 3.56 10.50 -7.62
CA SER A 76 4.03 11.85 -7.93
C SER A 76 4.61 11.90 -9.35
N PRO A 77 4.46 13.03 -10.07
CA PRO A 77 4.99 13.20 -11.42
C PRO A 77 6.52 13.45 -11.39
N THR A 78 7.27 12.47 -10.90
CA THR A 78 8.75 12.52 -10.90
C THR A 78 9.29 12.39 -12.32
N ARG A 79 10.53 12.84 -12.56
CA ARG A 79 11.19 12.69 -13.87
C ARG A 79 11.08 11.27 -14.42
N LYS A 80 11.39 10.26 -13.60
CA LYS A 80 11.30 8.85 -13.98
C LYS A 80 9.88 8.46 -14.42
N ASN A 81 8.86 8.96 -13.73
CA ASN A 81 7.47 8.61 -14.01
C ASN A 81 6.96 9.30 -15.28
N ILE A 82 7.34 10.56 -15.52
CA ILE A 82 6.98 11.29 -16.75
C ILE A 82 7.64 10.63 -17.97
N LEU A 83 8.95 10.36 -17.91
CA LEU A 83 9.66 9.69 -19.00
C LEU A 83 9.09 8.31 -19.30
N LYS A 84 8.74 7.54 -18.26
CA LYS A 84 8.12 6.23 -18.42
C LYS A 84 6.71 6.32 -19.00
N ARG A 85 5.89 7.28 -18.55
CA ARG A 85 4.53 7.51 -19.07
C ARG A 85 4.57 7.80 -20.57
N ASP A 86 5.50 8.65 -20.99
CA ASP A 86 5.62 9.09 -22.38
C ASP A 86 6.40 8.09 -23.25
N GLY A 87 6.79 6.94 -22.70
CA GLY A 87 7.51 5.89 -23.43
C GLY A 87 8.87 6.36 -23.96
N TYR A 88 9.54 7.25 -23.21
CA TYR A 88 10.80 7.90 -23.59
C TYR A 88 10.73 8.54 -24.99
N ARG A 89 9.58 9.13 -25.32
CA ARG A 89 9.34 9.84 -26.57
C ARG A 89 9.08 11.32 -26.29
N CYS A 90 9.83 12.18 -26.97
CA CYS A 90 9.60 13.62 -26.95
C CYS A 90 8.16 13.94 -27.39
N GLN A 91 7.40 14.66 -26.58
CA GLN A 91 6.02 15.05 -26.86
C GLN A 91 5.92 16.19 -27.87
N TYR A 92 7.02 16.89 -28.14
CA TYR A 92 7.06 17.96 -29.13
C TYR A 92 7.36 17.46 -30.54
N CYS A 93 8.39 16.62 -30.72
CA CYS A 93 8.84 16.17 -32.04
C CYS A 93 8.68 14.66 -32.31
N GLY A 94 8.33 13.86 -31.30
CA GLY A 94 8.11 12.42 -31.45
C GLY A 94 9.37 11.55 -31.50
N THR A 95 10.57 12.12 -31.39
CA THR A 95 11.82 11.35 -31.35
C THR A 95 11.93 10.52 -30.07
N LYS A 96 12.62 9.37 -30.16
CA LYS A 96 13.05 8.54 -29.01
C LYS A 96 14.56 8.58 -28.80
N SER A 97 15.28 9.32 -29.62
CA SER A 97 16.73 9.38 -29.64
C SER A 97 17.25 10.57 -28.86
N GLY A 98 18.35 10.39 -28.13
CA GLY A 98 19.01 11.46 -27.36
C GLY A 98 18.63 11.50 -25.88
N PRO A 99 19.20 12.43 -25.11
CA PRO A 99 18.92 12.58 -23.69
C PRO A 99 17.52 13.14 -23.46
N MET A 100 16.60 12.31 -22.96
CA MET A 100 15.24 12.74 -22.65
C MET A 100 15.18 13.54 -21.34
N THR A 101 14.55 14.71 -21.40
CA THR A 101 14.33 15.60 -20.27
C THR A 101 12.84 15.70 -19.92
N VAL A 102 12.53 16.41 -18.84
CA VAL A 102 11.14 16.74 -18.50
C VAL A 102 10.98 18.23 -18.59
N ASP A 103 9.94 18.65 -19.30
CA ASP A 103 9.63 20.04 -19.55
C ASP A 103 8.21 20.38 -19.12
N HIS A 104 7.98 21.66 -18.86
CA HIS A 104 6.69 22.22 -18.48
C HIS A 104 5.96 22.77 -19.72
N VAL A 105 4.78 22.23 -20.04
CA VAL A 105 3.96 22.73 -21.15
C VAL A 105 3.55 24.19 -20.91
N ILE A 106 3.03 24.48 -19.72
CA ILE A 106 2.86 25.82 -19.19
C ILE A 106 4.09 26.11 -18.34
N SER A 107 4.89 27.10 -18.74
CA SER A 107 6.12 27.45 -18.05
C SER A 107 5.89 27.81 -16.57
N ARG A 108 6.93 27.62 -15.75
CA ARG A 108 6.90 28.00 -14.33
C ARG A 108 6.66 29.49 -14.12
N THR A 109 7.16 30.34 -15.01
CA THR A 109 6.95 31.80 -14.95
C THR A 109 5.48 32.16 -15.16
N MET A 110 4.74 31.39 -15.96
CA MET A 110 3.29 31.51 -16.14
C MET A 110 2.48 30.70 -15.12
N ARG A 111 3.07 30.38 -13.96
CA ARG A 111 2.44 29.58 -12.88
C ARG A 111 2.09 28.14 -13.26
N GLY A 112 2.80 27.57 -14.22
CA GLY A 112 2.76 26.13 -14.48
C GLY A 112 3.16 25.32 -13.27
N ARG A 113 2.33 24.35 -12.89
CA ARG A 113 2.55 23.48 -11.72
C ARG A 113 3.22 22.17 -12.13
N ASP A 114 3.86 21.51 -11.16
CA ASP A 114 4.41 20.16 -11.32
C ASP A 114 3.28 19.13 -11.23
N THR A 115 2.44 19.06 -12.26
CA THR A 115 1.33 18.10 -12.35
C THR A 115 1.53 17.15 -13.53
N TRP A 116 0.80 16.03 -13.50
CA TRP A 116 0.83 15.07 -14.60
C TRP A 116 0.42 15.71 -15.92
N GLU A 117 -0.51 16.64 -15.90
CA GLU A 117 -1.05 17.29 -17.09
C GLU A 117 -0.08 18.33 -17.67
N ASN A 118 0.88 18.81 -16.88
CA ASN A 118 1.75 19.92 -17.26
C ASN A 118 3.22 19.51 -17.48
N LEU A 119 3.64 18.35 -17.00
CA LEU A 119 4.99 17.82 -17.24
C LEU A 119 4.98 16.80 -18.39
N VAL A 120 5.93 16.96 -19.33
CA VAL A 120 6.07 16.10 -20.51
C VAL A 120 7.53 15.71 -20.74
N CYS A 121 7.74 14.58 -21.41
CA CYS A 121 9.03 14.18 -21.95
C CYS A 121 9.39 15.08 -23.14
N ALA A 122 10.58 15.67 -23.10
CA ALA A 122 11.09 16.59 -24.13
C ALA A 122 12.51 16.22 -24.55
#